data_AF-A0A7V8X9P2-F1
#
_entry.id   AF-A0A7V8X9P2-F1
#
_cell.length_a   1.000
_cell.length_b   1.000
_cell.length_c   1.000
_cell.angle_alpha   90.00
_cell.angle_beta   90.00
_cell.angle_gamma   90.00
#
_symmetry.space_group_name_H-M   'P 1'
#
loop_
_entity.id
_entity.type
_entity.pdbx_description
1 polymer ?
#
loop_
_entity_poly.entity_id
_entity_poly.type
_entity_poly.pdbx_seq_one_letter_code
_entity_poly.pdbx_strand_id
1 'polypeptide(L)'
;MADNAARPIAPADGKLGVLCVGLGAVASTFIAGVELARRGLAQPYGSLSQLATIRLGKRTDGRTPLIRDFVPITPLEDIVFGAWDPVPDDAYESCLHCGVFDKHEHIFPIKDFLETIKPMPAVFEQHYVKRLVGTNVKQGKTKRDLAEALRQDIRDFKASSGAARCVIVWCASTEIFIVPGPQHQTLESFEAAMDANDVAIAPSMLYAYAAIMEGVPFANGAPNLSCDIPALEQLARDRKVAIGGKDFKTGQTMLKTVLAPMFKARMLGVAGWYSTNILGNRDGEVLDDPESFKTKEESKLGVLEYILQPQLYPDLYAQMYHKVRINYYPPRGDNKEGWDNIDIFGWAGYPMQIKVDFLCRDSILAAPLVLDLALFFDLGQRAGLSGVQEWLSFYFKSPQTVPGLYPEHDLFIQHTKLKNTLRWMMGEDMITHLGQDYLPPS
;
A
#
# COMPACT_ATOMS: atom_id res chain seq x y z
N MET A 1 -21.47 21.13 21.54
CA MET A 1 -20.83 19.85 21.20
C MET A 1 -21.73 19.23 20.15
N ALA A 2 -21.26 19.06 18.92
CA ALA A 2 -22.05 18.34 17.93
C ALA A 2 -22.19 16.90 18.44
N ASP A 3 -23.42 16.39 18.40
CA ASP A 3 -23.74 15.01 18.76
C ASP A 3 -23.02 14.11 17.74
N ASN A 4 -21.77 13.71 18.05
CA ASN A 4 -20.94 12.87 17.19
C ASN A 4 -21.47 11.43 17.28
N ALA A 5 -22.66 11.20 16.72
CA ALA A 5 -23.19 9.86 16.60
C ALA A 5 -22.21 9.00 15.79
N ALA A 6 -21.86 7.83 16.34
CA ALA A 6 -21.01 6.87 15.65
C ALA A 6 -21.58 6.58 14.26
N ARG A 7 -20.68 6.44 13.28
CA ARG A 7 -21.09 6.12 11.92
C ARG A 7 -21.68 4.69 11.92
N PRO A 8 -22.75 4.42 11.16
CA PRO A 8 -23.20 3.05 10.99
C PRO A 8 -22.12 2.22 10.29
N ILE A 9 -21.57 1.22 10.99
CA ILE A 9 -20.57 0.30 10.46
C ILE A 9 -21.17 -1.10 10.51
N ALA A 10 -21.29 -1.76 9.34
CA ALA A 10 -21.71 -3.15 9.32
C ALA A 10 -20.72 -4.03 10.13
N PRO A 11 -21.18 -5.06 10.86
CA PRO A 11 -20.31 -5.89 11.67
C PRO A 11 -19.30 -6.65 10.81
N ALA A 12 -18.17 -7.04 11.41
CA ALA A 12 -17.13 -7.84 10.75
C ALA A 12 -17.48 -9.34 10.70
N ASP A 13 -18.77 -9.69 10.61
CA ASP A 13 -19.26 -11.06 10.78
C ASP A 13 -18.86 -12.01 9.64
N GLY A 14 -18.35 -13.18 10.00
CA GLY A 14 -17.86 -14.19 9.06
C GLY A 14 -16.50 -13.85 8.47
N LYS A 15 -15.98 -14.79 7.68
CA LYS A 15 -14.59 -14.75 7.20
C LYS A 15 -14.32 -13.61 6.21
N LEU A 16 -13.14 -13.00 6.33
CA LEU A 16 -12.61 -12.02 5.38
C LEU A 16 -11.64 -12.70 4.42
N GLY A 17 -12.02 -12.75 3.14
CA GLY A 17 -11.14 -13.17 2.06
C GLY A 17 -10.12 -12.10 1.71
N VAL A 18 -8.83 -12.37 1.85
CA VAL A 18 -7.76 -11.50 1.36
C VAL A 18 -7.14 -12.13 0.13
N LEU A 19 -7.37 -11.48 -1.01
CA LEU A 19 -6.94 -11.92 -2.32
C LEU A 19 -5.71 -11.11 -2.76
N CYS A 20 -4.54 -11.75 -2.78
CA CYS A 20 -3.30 -11.11 -3.20
C CYS A 20 -3.07 -11.30 -4.71
N VAL A 21 -2.85 -10.21 -5.44
CA VAL A 21 -2.32 -10.32 -6.81
C VAL A 21 -0.80 -10.39 -6.70
N GLY A 22 -0.20 -11.51 -7.09
CA GLY A 22 1.20 -11.87 -6.86
C GLY A 22 1.39 -12.58 -5.51
N LEU A 23 1.78 -13.85 -5.54
CA LEU A 23 2.20 -14.69 -4.39
C LEU A 23 3.73 -14.63 -4.16
N GLY A 24 4.39 -13.57 -4.61
CA GLY A 24 5.81 -13.33 -4.39
C GLY A 24 6.19 -13.00 -2.94
N ALA A 25 7.36 -12.37 -2.75
CA ALA A 25 7.97 -12.16 -1.44
C ALA A 25 7.07 -11.42 -0.44
N VAL A 26 6.37 -10.36 -0.86
CA VAL A 26 5.49 -9.57 0.03
C VAL A 26 4.27 -10.39 0.48
N ALA A 27 3.55 -11.00 -0.46
CA ALA A 27 2.31 -11.73 -0.15
C ALA A 27 2.58 -13.02 0.64
N SER A 28 3.61 -13.78 0.27
CA SER A 28 3.99 -14.99 1.01
C SER A 28 4.47 -14.67 2.42
N THR A 29 5.26 -13.59 2.60
CA THR A 29 5.66 -13.09 3.94
C THR A 29 4.46 -12.63 4.77
N PHE A 30 3.49 -11.94 4.14
CA PHE A 30 2.24 -11.54 4.80
C PHE A 30 1.43 -12.75 5.28
N ILE A 31 1.18 -13.71 4.40
CA ILE A 31 0.41 -14.93 4.71
C ILE A 31 1.09 -15.72 5.83
N ALA A 32 2.40 -15.98 5.70
CA ALA A 32 3.18 -16.68 6.71
C ALA A 32 3.20 -15.92 8.05
N GLY A 33 3.37 -14.59 8.01
CA GLY A 33 3.39 -13.74 9.20
C GLY A 33 2.07 -13.76 9.97
N VAL A 34 0.93 -13.75 9.28
CA VAL A 34 -0.39 -13.89 9.91
C VAL A 34 -0.56 -15.27 10.53
N GLU A 35 -0.17 -16.34 9.83
CA GLU A 35 -0.29 -17.71 10.36
C GLU A 35 0.61 -17.95 11.57
N LEU A 36 1.84 -17.43 11.57
CA LEU A 36 2.72 -17.45 12.73
C LEU A 36 2.09 -16.74 13.93
N ALA A 37 1.47 -15.58 13.70
CA ALA A 37 0.77 -14.83 14.74
C ALA A 37 -0.44 -15.62 15.29
N ARG A 38 -1.23 -16.26 14.44
CA ARG A 38 -2.36 -17.12 14.86
C ARG A 38 -1.93 -18.29 15.73
N ARG A 39 -0.81 -18.93 15.37
CA ARG A 39 -0.25 -20.05 16.15
C ARG A 39 0.53 -19.61 17.39
N GLY A 40 0.66 -18.31 17.63
CA GLY A 40 1.46 -17.76 18.73
C GLY A 40 2.97 -17.98 18.59
N LEU A 41 3.44 -18.29 17.38
CA LEU A 41 4.86 -18.55 17.07
C LEU A 41 5.64 -17.26 16.81
N ALA A 42 4.97 -16.18 16.38
CA ALA A 42 5.56 -14.86 16.21
C ALA A 42 4.54 -13.75 16.53
N GLN A 43 4.99 -12.51 16.57
CA GLN A 43 4.14 -11.33 16.73
C GLN A 43 4.06 -10.54 15.42
N PRO A 44 2.92 -9.90 15.09
CA PRO A 44 2.74 -9.11 13.86
C PRO A 44 3.42 -7.73 13.95
N TYR A 45 4.73 -7.70 14.22
CA TYR A 45 5.47 -6.46 14.36
C TYR A 45 5.38 -5.58 13.12
N GLY A 46 5.25 -4.27 13.34
CA GLY A 46 5.05 -3.27 12.28
C GLY A 46 3.58 -3.05 11.89
N SER A 47 2.65 -3.92 12.30
CA SER A 47 1.22 -3.70 12.05
C SER A 47 0.63 -2.71 13.04
N LEU A 48 0.14 -1.58 12.52
CA LEU A 48 -0.52 -0.55 13.32
C LEU A 48 -1.89 -1.03 13.79
N SER A 49 -2.64 -1.76 12.95
CA SER A 49 -3.96 -2.26 13.34
C SER A 49 -3.88 -3.23 14.52
N GLN A 50 -2.82 -4.05 14.59
CA GLN A 50 -2.68 -5.09 15.61
C GLN A 50 -2.02 -4.60 16.91
N LEU A 51 -1.02 -3.71 16.83
CA LEU A 51 -0.17 -3.37 17.98
C LEU A 51 -0.30 -1.93 18.47
N ALA A 52 -0.77 -1.00 17.63
CA ALA A 52 -0.82 0.39 18.02
C ALA A 52 -2.04 0.70 18.90
N THR A 53 -1.85 1.64 19.81
CA THR A 53 -2.94 2.22 20.59
C THR A 53 -3.45 3.52 19.98
N ILE A 54 -4.66 3.90 20.38
CA ILE A 54 -5.30 5.14 19.99
C ILE A 54 -5.81 5.90 21.23
N ARG A 55 -5.28 7.11 21.46
CA ARG A 55 -5.75 7.96 22.56
C ARG A 55 -7.18 8.45 22.26
N LEU A 56 -8.07 8.33 23.23
CA LEU A 56 -9.43 8.86 23.17
C LEU A 56 -9.60 9.93 24.26
N GLY A 57 -10.21 11.06 23.92
CA GLY A 57 -10.37 12.18 24.86
C GLY A 57 -9.05 12.81 25.31
N LYS A 58 -9.04 13.31 26.55
CA LYS A 58 -7.93 14.08 27.12
C LYS A 58 -6.77 13.15 27.52
N ARG A 59 -5.56 13.72 27.58
CA ARG A 59 -4.36 12.98 28.07
C ARG A 59 -4.52 12.49 29.51
N THR A 60 -5.29 13.22 30.32
CA THR A 60 -5.56 12.91 31.73
C THR A 60 -6.53 11.75 31.93
N ASP A 61 -7.31 11.39 30.91
CA ASP A 61 -8.37 10.39 31.03
C ASP A 61 -7.81 8.96 30.95
N GLY A 62 -6.56 8.79 30.48
CA GLY A 62 -5.89 7.49 30.39
C GLY A 62 -6.50 6.53 29.36
N ARG A 63 -7.49 6.95 28.55
CA ARG A 63 -8.16 6.08 27.57
C ARG A 63 -7.29 5.88 26.33
N THR A 64 -6.55 4.78 26.29
CA THR A 64 -5.63 4.45 25.19
C THR A 64 -5.76 2.97 24.79
N PRO A 65 -6.93 2.53 24.32
CA PRO A 65 -7.13 1.15 23.87
C PRO A 65 -6.24 0.81 22.67
N LEU A 66 -6.03 -0.49 22.41
CA LEU A 66 -5.51 -0.96 21.13
C LEU A 66 -6.50 -0.64 20.02
N ILE A 67 -6.00 -0.37 18.82
CA ILE A 67 -6.85 -0.06 17.67
C ILE A 67 -7.79 -1.22 17.36
N ARG A 68 -7.29 -2.47 17.38
CA ARG A 68 -8.12 -3.67 17.18
C ARG A 68 -9.23 -3.87 18.20
N ASP A 69 -9.09 -3.31 19.41
CA ASP A 69 -10.11 -3.38 20.46
C ASP A 69 -11.07 -2.19 20.40
N PHE A 70 -10.72 -1.14 19.63
CA PHE A 70 -11.50 0.09 19.50
C PHE A 70 -12.38 0.11 18.26
N VAL A 71 -11.88 -0.35 17.11
CA VAL A 71 -12.65 -0.43 15.85
C VAL A 71 -12.97 -1.88 15.50
N PRO A 72 -14.15 -2.16 14.91
CA PRO A 72 -14.56 -3.53 14.59
C PRO A 72 -13.85 -4.02 13.33
N ILE A 73 -12.57 -4.37 13.45
CA ILE A 73 -11.78 -5.02 12.38
C ILE A 73 -11.84 -6.54 12.52
N THR A 74 -11.68 -7.22 11.39
CA THR A 74 -11.70 -8.70 11.37
C THR A 74 -10.53 -9.25 12.19
N PRO A 75 -10.76 -10.20 13.12
CA PRO A 75 -9.67 -10.81 13.87
C PRO A 75 -8.84 -11.73 12.96
N LEU A 76 -7.61 -12.04 13.35
CA LEU A 76 -6.68 -12.74 12.47
C LEU A 76 -7.19 -14.12 12.08
N GLU A 77 -7.81 -14.86 13.01
CA GLU A 77 -8.39 -16.20 12.83
C GLU A 77 -9.48 -16.27 11.73
N ASP A 78 -10.16 -15.16 11.45
CA ASP A 78 -11.26 -15.10 10.49
C ASP A 78 -10.79 -14.70 9.07
N ILE A 79 -9.49 -14.47 8.88
CA ILE A 79 -8.93 -14.19 7.54
C ILE A 79 -8.77 -15.50 6.75
N VAL A 80 -9.11 -15.51 5.46
CA VAL A 80 -8.79 -16.60 4.53
C VAL A 80 -8.07 -16.03 3.32
N PHE A 81 -7.10 -16.77 2.79
CA PHE A 81 -6.21 -16.27 1.74
C PHE A 81 -6.49 -16.92 0.40
N GLY A 82 -6.42 -16.12 -0.65
CA GLY A 82 -6.27 -16.58 -2.03
C GLY A 82 -5.24 -15.71 -2.73
N ALA A 83 -4.70 -16.21 -3.84
CA ALA A 83 -3.74 -15.45 -4.63
C ALA A 83 -3.86 -15.76 -6.12
N TRP A 84 -3.43 -14.82 -6.96
CA TRP A 84 -3.07 -15.08 -8.35
C TRP A 84 -1.58 -14.92 -8.51
N ASP A 85 -0.93 -15.76 -9.30
CA ASP A 85 0.47 -15.57 -9.66
C ASP A 85 0.77 -16.20 -11.02
N PRO A 86 1.55 -15.54 -11.89
CA PRO A 86 2.05 -16.14 -13.13
C PRO A 86 3.04 -17.31 -12.90
N VAL A 87 3.52 -17.52 -11.68
CA VAL A 87 4.32 -18.66 -11.22
C VAL A 87 3.41 -19.64 -10.45
N PRO A 88 3.49 -20.96 -10.67
CA PRO A 88 2.56 -21.92 -10.07
C PRO A 88 2.91 -22.33 -8.63
N ASP A 89 4.00 -21.80 -8.07
CA ASP A 89 4.50 -22.14 -6.73
C ASP A 89 3.44 -21.86 -5.66
N ASP A 90 3.19 -22.81 -4.76
CA ASP A 90 2.32 -22.56 -3.61
C ASP A 90 2.96 -21.59 -2.60
N ALA A 91 2.24 -21.20 -1.54
CA ALA A 91 2.76 -20.23 -0.57
C ALA A 91 3.99 -20.76 0.20
N TYR A 92 4.15 -22.08 0.35
CA TYR A 92 5.30 -22.68 1.02
C TYR A 92 6.53 -22.62 0.13
N GLU A 93 6.41 -23.07 -1.12
CA GLU A 93 7.45 -22.96 -2.14
C GLU A 93 7.86 -21.49 -2.35
N SER A 94 6.88 -20.60 -2.46
CA SER A 94 7.10 -19.15 -2.56
C SER A 94 7.90 -18.60 -1.37
N CYS A 95 7.56 -18.99 -0.14
CA CYS A 95 8.31 -18.59 1.06
C CYS A 95 9.77 -19.06 1.01
N LEU A 96 10.00 -20.31 0.59
CA LEU A 96 11.35 -20.88 0.49
C LEU A 96 12.19 -20.20 -0.59
N HIS A 97 11.60 -19.96 -1.77
CA HIS A 97 12.25 -19.28 -2.87
C HIS A 97 12.58 -17.82 -2.55
N CYS A 98 11.69 -17.11 -1.86
CA CYS A 98 11.92 -15.71 -1.48
C CYS A 98 12.92 -15.57 -0.33
N GLY A 99 13.01 -16.57 0.57
CA GLY A 99 14.03 -16.61 1.62
C GLY A 99 13.96 -15.47 2.65
N VAL A 100 12.78 -14.90 2.88
CA VAL A 100 12.59 -13.75 3.78
C VAL A 100 12.65 -14.17 5.26
N PHE A 101 11.91 -15.23 5.60
CA PHE A 101 11.87 -15.82 6.93
C PHE A 101 12.86 -16.99 7.06
N ASP A 102 13.26 -17.30 8.29
CA ASP A 102 14.05 -18.51 8.53
C ASP A 102 13.22 -19.77 8.23
N LYS A 103 13.82 -20.66 7.44
CA LYS A 103 13.16 -21.86 6.95
C LYS A 103 12.71 -22.81 8.06
N HIS A 104 13.54 -22.99 9.09
CA HIS A 104 13.30 -23.98 10.14
C HIS A 104 12.49 -23.42 11.29
N GLU A 105 12.75 -22.17 11.68
CA GLU A 105 12.08 -21.52 12.80
C GLU A 105 10.68 -21.01 12.42
N HIS A 106 10.52 -20.49 11.20
CA HIS A 106 9.28 -19.80 10.82
C HIS A 106 8.47 -20.56 9.76
N ILE A 107 9.10 -21.11 8.72
CA ILE A 107 8.34 -21.69 7.59
C ILE A 107 7.92 -23.15 7.84
N PHE A 108 8.82 -23.99 8.33
CA PHE A 108 8.53 -25.41 8.60
C PHE A 108 7.37 -25.63 9.59
N PRO A 109 7.24 -24.88 10.70
CA PRO A 109 6.15 -25.09 11.67
C PRO A 109 4.75 -24.76 11.15
N ILE A 110 4.64 -24.08 10.01
CA ILE A 110 3.37 -23.68 9.38
C ILE A 110 3.19 -24.25 7.97
N LYS A 111 4.05 -25.21 7.58
CA LYS A 111 4.08 -25.81 6.25
C LYS A 111 2.71 -26.35 5.83
N ASP A 112 2.04 -27.05 6.74
CA ASP A 112 0.73 -27.67 6.54
C ASP A 112 -0.33 -26.65 6.07
N PHE A 113 -0.24 -25.41 6.54
CA PHE A 113 -1.12 -24.32 6.13
C PHE A 113 -0.68 -23.72 4.79
N LEU A 114 0.61 -23.43 4.63
CA LEU A 114 1.12 -22.76 3.43
C LEU A 114 0.93 -23.59 2.15
N GLU A 115 1.08 -24.92 2.19
CA GLU A 115 0.85 -25.81 1.03
C GLU A 115 -0.62 -25.82 0.55
N THR A 116 -1.56 -25.33 1.37
CA THR A 116 -2.98 -25.21 0.97
C THR A 116 -3.27 -24.02 0.06
N ILE A 117 -2.38 -23.03 0.03
CA ILE A 117 -2.58 -21.78 -0.70
C ILE A 117 -1.85 -21.86 -2.03
N LYS A 118 -2.58 -22.28 -3.06
CA LYS A 118 -2.08 -22.39 -4.43
C LYS A 118 -2.55 -21.19 -5.26
N PRO A 119 -1.67 -20.55 -6.04
CA PRO A 119 -2.06 -19.40 -6.84
C PRO A 119 -2.98 -19.81 -7.99
N MET A 120 -4.07 -19.08 -8.17
CA MET A 120 -4.88 -19.12 -9.39
C MET A 120 -4.06 -18.59 -10.58
N PRO A 121 -4.36 -19.02 -11.81
CA PRO A 121 -3.67 -18.48 -12.99
C PRO A 121 -3.88 -16.97 -13.11
N ALA A 122 -2.78 -16.22 -13.25
CA ALA A 122 -2.83 -14.77 -13.31
C ALA A 122 -3.18 -14.26 -14.71
N VAL A 123 -3.85 -13.10 -14.79
CA VAL A 123 -3.74 -12.26 -15.98
C VAL A 123 -2.35 -11.61 -15.99
N PHE A 124 -1.53 -11.99 -16.95
CA PHE A 124 -0.14 -11.56 -17.07
C PHE A 124 0.25 -11.38 -18.53
N GLU A 125 0.97 -10.30 -18.82
CA GLU A 125 1.47 -10.00 -20.15
C GLU A 125 2.93 -9.53 -20.06
N GLN A 126 3.82 -10.25 -20.76
CA GLN A 126 5.28 -9.98 -20.77
C GLN A 126 5.62 -8.52 -21.14
N HIS A 127 4.77 -7.89 -21.94
CA HIS A 127 4.93 -6.49 -22.37
C HIS A 127 5.07 -5.54 -21.18
N TYR A 128 4.26 -5.72 -20.13
CA TYR A 128 4.25 -4.82 -18.98
C TYR A 128 5.25 -5.22 -17.89
N VAL A 129 5.71 -6.47 -17.88
CA VAL A 129 6.71 -6.98 -16.92
C VAL A 129 7.73 -7.86 -17.66
N LYS A 130 8.79 -7.23 -18.17
CA LYS A 130 9.71 -7.86 -19.14
C LYS A 130 10.62 -8.94 -18.58
N ARG A 131 10.92 -8.92 -17.28
CA ARG A 131 11.91 -9.80 -16.62
C ARG A 131 11.29 -10.92 -15.78
N LEU A 132 10.03 -11.25 -16.03
CA LEU A 132 9.32 -12.36 -15.40
C LEU A 132 8.75 -13.26 -16.48
N VAL A 133 8.88 -14.58 -16.37
CA VAL A 133 8.24 -15.53 -17.30
C VAL A 133 7.08 -16.19 -16.59
N GLY A 134 5.87 -16.02 -17.13
CA GLY A 134 4.66 -16.62 -16.57
C GLY A 134 4.32 -17.96 -17.21
N THR A 135 4.16 -19.00 -16.39
CA THR A 135 3.71 -20.34 -16.79
C THR A 135 2.31 -20.68 -16.27
N ASN A 136 1.80 -19.93 -15.29
CA ASN A 136 0.47 -20.04 -14.70
C ASN A 136 -0.40 -18.83 -15.11
N VAL A 137 -0.75 -18.74 -16.40
CA VAL A 137 -1.37 -17.53 -16.98
C VAL A 137 -2.74 -17.83 -17.60
N LYS A 138 -3.74 -16.99 -17.28
CA LYS A 138 -5.09 -17.05 -17.88
C LYS A 138 -5.06 -16.83 -19.37
N GLN A 139 -5.96 -17.52 -20.08
CA GLN A 139 -6.16 -17.39 -21.52
C GLN A 139 -7.53 -16.79 -21.80
N GLY A 140 -7.60 -15.85 -22.75
CA GLY A 140 -8.82 -15.16 -23.18
C GLY A 140 -8.59 -14.53 -24.56
N LYS A 141 -9.66 -14.33 -25.35
CA LYS A 141 -9.52 -13.72 -26.69
C LYS A 141 -9.35 -12.21 -26.57
N THR A 142 -10.01 -11.62 -25.58
CA THR A 142 -9.98 -10.19 -25.28
C THR A 142 -9.57 -9.94 -23.83
N LYS A 143 -9.10 -8.73 -23.53
CA LYS A 143 -8.88 -8.27 -22.16
C LYS A 143 -10.18 -8.26 -21.35
N ARG A 144 -11.34 -8.09 -22.01
CA ARG A 144 -12.64 -8.30 -21.38
C ARG A 144 -12.85 -9.74 -20.93
N ASP A 145 -12.55 -10.73 -21.76
CA ASP A 145 -12.65 -12.14 -21.37
C ASP A 145 -11.76 -12.44 -20.14
N LEU A 146 -10.55 -11.88 -20.13
CA LEU A 146 -9.63 -12.00 -19.00
C LEU A 146 -10.19 -11.35 -17.73
N ALA A 147 -10.77 -10.16 -17.83
CA ALA A 147 -11.42 -9.48 -16.71
C ALA A 147 -12.64 -10.26 -16.18
N GLU A 148 -13.49 -10.79 -17.06
CA GLU A 148 -14.63 -11.64 -16.65
C GLU A 148 -14.16 -12.94 -15.98
N ALA A 149 -13.05 -13.52 -16.45
CA ALA A 149 -12.44 -14.67 -15.81
C ALA A 149 -11.89 -14.33 -14.41
N LEU A 150 -11.36 -13.12 -14.17
CA LEU A 150 -10.99 -12.66 -12.83
C LEU A 150 -12.22 -12.46 -11.93
N ARG A 151 -13.30 -11.90 -12.47
CA ARG A 151 -14.57 -11.77 -11.75
C ARG A 151 -15.15 -13.12 -11.34
N GLN A 152 -15.00 -14.14 -12.18
CA GLN A 152 -15.39 -15.51 -11.85
C GLN A 152 -14.52 -16.08 -10.72
N ASP A 153 -13.20 -15.91 -10.77
CA ASP A 153 -12.30 -16.36 -9.70
C ASP A 153 -12.66 -15.74 -8.35
N ILE A 154 -12.99 -14.44 -8.31
CA ILE A 154 -13.44 -13.77 -7.08
C ILE A 154 -14.69 -14.44 -6.51
N ARG A 155 -15.67 -14.76 -7.35
CA ARG A 155 -16.92 -15.43 -6.95
C ARG A 155 -16.68 -16.86 -6.50
N ASP A 156 -15.84 -17.60 -7.21
CA ASP A 156 -15.50 -19.00 -6.89
C ASP A 156 -14.69 -19.09 -5.59
N PHE A 157 -13.74 -18.17 -5.39
CA PHE A 157 -13.00 -18.07 -4.13
C PHE A 157 -13.93 -17.76 -2.96
N LYS A 158 -14.86 -16.80 -3.14
CA LYS A 158 -15.83 -16.46 -2.10
C LYS A 158 -16.70 -17.67 -1.72
N ALA A 159 -17.18 -18.42 -2.72
CA ALA A 159 -17.99 -19.61 -2.50
C ALA A 159 -17.21 -20.75 -1.83
N SER A 160 -15.99 -21.04 -2.29
CA SER A 160 -15.18 -22.17 -1.81
C SER A 160 -14.54 -21.93 -0.43
N SER A 161 -14.15 -20.68 -0.12
CA SER A 161 -13.55 -20.32 1.17
C SER A 161 -14.57 -20.06 2.29
N GLY A 162 -15.84 -19.86 1.92
CA GLY A 162 -16.90 -19.40 2.84
C GLY A 162 -16.72 -17.94 3.28
N ALA A 163 -15.94 -17.14 2.55
CA ALA A 163 -15.75 -15.73 2.85
C ALA A 163 -17.06 -14.94 2.68
N ALA A 164 -17.45 -14.18 3.70
CA ALA A 164 -18.60 -13.29 3.62
C ALA A 164 -18.26 -12.02 2.82
N ARG A 165 -16.99 -11.60 2.92
CA ARG A 165 -16.44 -10.36 2.37
C ARG A 165 -15.06 -10.66 1.78
N CYS A 166 -14.63 -9.87 0.81
CA CYS A 166 -13.27 -9.97 0.27
C CYS A 166 -12.63 -8.58 0.18
N VAL A 167 -11.30 -8.54 0.17
CA VAL A 167 -10.48 -7.38 -0.22
C VAL A 167 -9.37 -7.88 -1.12
N ILE A 168 -9.03 -7.11 -2.16
CA ILE A 168 -7.90 -7.39 -3.05
C ILE A 168 -6.75 -6.44 -2.74
N VAL A 169 -5.55 -6.99 -2.62
CA VAL A 169 -4.32 -6.21 -2.47
C VAL A 169 -3.34 -6.59 -3.59
N TRP A 170 -2.89 -5.60 -4.35
CA TRP A 170 -1.87 -5.79 -5.36
C TRP A 170 -0.49 -5.88 -4.71
N CYS A 171 0.13 -7.05 -4.80
CA CYS A 171 1.48 -7.34 -4.31
C CYS A 171 2.43 -7.79 -5.44
N ALA A 172 1.96 -7.73 -6.70
CA ALA A 172 2.69 -8.19 -7.88
C ALA A 172 3.69 -7.14 -8.36
N SER A 173 4.53 -7.55 -9.31
CA SER A 173 5.57 -6.73 -9.91
C SER A 173 5.07 -5.37 -10.41
N THR A 174 5.97 -4.39 -10.36
CA THR A 174 5.75 -3.08 -11.00
C THR A 174 5.64 -3.27 -12.51
N GLU A 175 4.59 -2.71 -13.09
CA GLU A 175 4.38 -2.64 -14.54
C GLU A 175 5.15 -1.44 -15.13
N ILE A 176 5.39 -1.47 -16.45
CA ILE A 176 5.97 -0.34 -17.19
C ILE A 176 5.18 0.96 -16.97
N PHE A 177 5.84 2.09 -17.17
CA PHE A 177 5.21 3.40 -17.08
C PHE A 177 4.16 3.62 -18.19
N ILE A 178 2.94 3.95 -17.79
CA ILE A 178 1.84 4.30 -18.70
C ILE A 178 1.36 5.70 -18.35
N VAL A 179 1.17 6.53 -19.37
CA VAL A 179 0.54 7.85 -19.23
C VAL A 179 -0.96 7.71 -19.47
N PRO A 180 -1.83 8.27 -18.61
CA PRO A 180 -3.26 8.26 -18.86
C PRO A 180 -3.63 8.89 -20.21
N GLY A 181 -4.42 8.17 -21.03
CA GLY A 181 -4.87 8.60 -22.35
C GLY A 181 -6.39 8.61 -22.49
N PRO A 182 -6.93 8.81 -23.72
CA PRO A 182 -8.37 8.81 -24.01
C PRO A 182 -9.09 7.54 -23.55
N GLN A 183 -8.44 6.38 -23.64
CA GLN A 183 -8.97 5.07 -23.22
C GLN A 183 -9.32 5.04 -21.72
N HIS A 184 -8.67 5.86 -20.91
CA HIS A 184 -8.79 5.83 -19.45
C HIS A 184 -9.81 6.85 -18.90
N GLN A 185 -10.47 7.61 -19.76
CA GLN A 185 -11.29 8.76 -19.35
C GLN A 185 -12.69 8.35 -18.87
N THR A 186 -13.37 7.46 -19.59
CA THR A 186 -14.72 7.00 -19.25
C THR A 186 -14.79 5.49 -19.21
N LEU A 187 -15.84 4.95 -18.55
CA LEU A 187 -16.05 3.51 -18.51
C LEU A 187 -16.21 2.96 -19.92
N GLU A 188 -16.97 3.64 -20.78
CA GLU A 188 -17.23 3.23 -22.17
C GLU A 188 -15.94 3.17 -22.99
N SER A 189 -15.05 4.18 -22.87
CA SER A 189 -13.77 4.16 -23.58
C SER A 189 -12.84 3.06 -23.09
N PHE A 190 -12.83 2.81 -21.77
CA PHE A 190 -12.02 1.77 -21.15
C PHE A 190 -12.49 0.38 -21.57
N GLU A 191 -13.80 0.18 -21.54
CA GLU A 191 -14.48 -1.05 -21.93
C GLU A 191 -14.31 -1.38 -23.42
N ALA A 192 -14.41 -0.38 -24.31
CA ALA A 192 -14.12 -0.56 -25.74
C ALA A 192 -12.64 -0.90 -25.99
N ALA A 193 -11.73 -0.30 -25.22
CA ALA A 193 -10.30 -0.60 -25.29
C ALA A 193 -9.98 -2.03 -24.81
N MET A 194 -10.70 -2.54 -23.81
CA MET A 194 -10.62 -3.95 -23.38
C MET A 194 -11.05 -4.92 -24.48
N ASP A 195 -12.14 -4.61 -25.18
CA ASP A 195 -12.64 -5.45 -26.29
C ASP A 195 -11.68 -5.46 -27.48
N ALA A 196 -10.97 -4.34 -27.71
CA ALA A 196 -9.99 -4.18 -28.76
C ALA A 196 -8.57 -4.70 -28.41
N ASN A 197 -8.36 -5.24 -27.20
CA ASN A 197 -7.02 -5.60 -26.69
C ASN A 197 -6.01 -4.44 -26.72
N ASP A 198 -6.47 -3.20 -26.51
CA ASP A 198 -5.62 -2.02 -26.56
C ASP A 198 -4.49 -2.10 -25.52
N VAL A 199 -3.25 -1.84 -25.93
CA VAL A 199 -2.04 -1.88 -25.11
C VAL A 199 -2.04 -0.85 -23.97
N ALA A 200 -2.90 0.16 -24.03
CA ALA A 200 -3.08 1.11 -22.94
C ALA A 200 -3.65 0.44 -21.67
N ILE A 201 -4.40 -0.67 -21.81
CA ILE A 201 -5.07 -1.35 -20.71
C ILE A 201 -4.14 -2.41 -20.10
N ALA A 202 -3.45 -2.07 -19.01
CA ALA A 202 -2.55 -3.00 -18.34
C ALA A 202 -3.29 -4.08 -17.51
N PRO A 203 -2.66 -5.24 -17.25
CA PRO A 203 -3.22 -6.26 -16.36
C PRO A 203 -3.71 -5.71 -15.01
N SER A 204 -2.96 -4.82 -14.36
CA SER A 204 -3.37 -4.21 -13.08
C SER A 204 -4.68 -3.44 -13.13
N MET A 205 -5.05 -2.90 -14.30
CA MET A 205 -6.33 -2.24 -14.50
C MET A 205 -7.47 -3.26 -14.63
N LEU A 206 -7.20 -4.44 -15.19
CA LEU A 206 -8.18 -5.53 -15.28
C LEU A 206 -8.53 -6.11 -13.91
N TYR A 207 -7.55 -6.26 -13.01
CA TYR A 207 -7.81 -6.65 -11.63
C TYR A 207 -8.60 -5.57 -10.87
N ALA A 208 -8.24 -4.29 -11.02
CA ALA A 208 -8.98 -3.20 -10.41
C ALA A 208 -10.44 -3.13 -10.92
N TYR A 209 -10.63 -3.26 -12.23
CA TYR A 209 -11.95 -3.34 -12.85
C TYR A 209 -12.74 -4.53 -12.29
N ALA A 210 -12.17 -5.75 -12.28
CA ALA A 210 -12.84 -6.94 -11.77
C ALA A 210 -13.24 -6.79 -10.28
N ALA A 211 -12.34 -6.24 -9.46
CA ALA A 211 -12.61 -5.96 -8.05
C ALA A 211 -13.81 -5.01 -7.87
N ILE A 212 -13.80 -3.87 -8.56
CA ILE A 212 -14.87 -2.89 -8.49
C ILE A 212 -16.20 -3.48 -9.01
N MET A 213 -16.13 -4.28 -10.08
CA MET A 213 -17.32 -4.91 -10.64
C MET A 213 -17.98 -5.90 -9.68
N GLU A 214 -17.19 -6.61 -8.87
CA GLU A 214 -17.66 -7.55 -7.84
C GLU A 214 -17.90 -6.90 -6.46
N GLY A 215 -17.78 -5.58 -6.35
CA GLY A 215 -17.99 -4.87 -5.08
C GLY A 215 -16.88 -5.11 -4.04
N VAL A 216 -15.69 -5.50 -4.49
CA VAL A 216 -14.55 -5.87 -3.64
C VAL A 216 -13.58 -4.70 -3.55
N PRO A 217 -13.24 -4.20 -2.34
CA PRO A 217 -12.25 -3.16 -2.16
C PRO A 217 -10.89 -3.53 -2.74
N PHE A 218 -10.16 -2.54 -3.26
CA PHE A 218 -8.90 -2.75 -3.96
C PHE A 218 -7.80 -1.79 -3.48
N ALA A 219 -6.68 -2.35 -3.03
CA ALA A 219 -5.49 -1.60 -2.62
C ALA A 219 -4.32 -1.88 -3.57
N ASN A 220 -3.80 -0.84 -4.22
CA ASN A 220 -2.66 -0.93 -5.11
C ASN A 220 -1.32 -0.77 -4.36
N GLY A 221 -0.58 -1.86 -4.16
CA GLY A 221 0.72 -1.86 -3.49
C GLY A 221 1.93 -1.51 -4.36
N ALA A 222 1.74 -1.34 -5.68
CA ALA A 222 2.79 -0.99 -6.64
C ALA A 222 2.55 0.42 -7.23
N PRO A 223 3.52 1.05 -7.91
CA PRO A 223 3.34 2.40 -8.45
C PRO A 223 2.57 2.44 -9.80
N ASN A 224 2.00 1.30 -10.22
CA ASN A 224 1.23 1.15 -11.47
C ASN A 224 -0.01 2.06 -11.48
N LEU A 225 -0.52 2.43 -12.67
CA LEU A 225 -1.79 3.16 -12.76
C LEU A 225 -2.93 2.37 -12.09
N SER A 226 -3.18 1.12 -12.49
CA SER A 226 -4.21 0.26 -11.89
C SER A 226 -5.57 0.99 -11.70
N CYS A 227 -6.01 1.27 -10.46
CA CYS A 227 -7.25 1.99 -10.15
C CYS A 227 -7.15 3.54 -10.21
N ASP A 228 -5.95 4.09 -10.43
CA ASP A 228 -5.62 5.51 -10.49
C ASP A 228 -5.84 6.08 -11.91
N ILE A 229 -7.05 5.86 -12.43
CA ILE A 229 -7.51 6.40 -13.72
C ILE A 229 -8.96 6.90 -13.62
N PRO A 230 -9.35 7.98 -14.35
CA PRO A 230 -10.68 8.59 -14.24
C PRO A 230 -11.84 7.60 -14.38
N ALA A 231 -11.77 6.68 -15.35
CA ALA A 231 -12.80 5.67 -15.60
C ALA A 231 -13.06 4.77 -14.38
N LEU A 232 -12.00 4.23 -13.76
CA LEU A 232 -12.12 3.30 -12.64
C LEU A 232 -12.40 4.02 -11.32
N GLU A 233 -11.90 5.25 -11.15
CA GLU A 233 -12.30 6.08 -10.02
C GLU A 233 -13.79 6.39 -10.02
N GLN A 234 -14.33 6.76 -11.19
CA GLN A 234 -15.76 7.02 -11.32
C GLN A 234 -16.57 5.75 -11.09
N LEU A 235 -16.16 4.62 -11.69
CA LEU A 235 -16.81 3.33 -11.49
C LEU A 235 -16.82 2.92 -10.01
N ALA A 236 -15.72 3.13 -9.28
CA ALA A 236 -15.62 2.84 -7.86
C ALA A 236 -16.59 3.70 -7.02
N ARG A 237 -16.77 4.98 -7.36
CA ARG A 237 -17.77 5.84 -6.72
C ARG A 237 -19.19 5.34 -7.01
N ASP A 238 -19.50 5.04 -8.26
CA ASP A 238 -20.84 4.62 -8.68
C ASP A 238 -21.25 3.28 -8.05
N ARG A 239 -20.29 2.35 -7.92
CA ARG A 239 -20.51 1.05 -7.26
C ARG A 239 -20.27 1.07 -5.76
N LYS A 240 -19.91 2.22 -5.18
CA LYS A 240 -19.60 2.39 -3.77
C LYS A 240 -18.50 1.45 -3.27
N VAL A 241 -17.44 1.27 -4.05
CA VAL A 241 -16.29 0.42 -3.73
C VAL A 241 -15.12 1.26 -3.25
N ALA A 242 -14.51 0.88 -2.13
CA ALA A 242 -13.31 1.51 -1.62
C ALA A 242 -12.09 1.11 -2.47
N ILE A 243 -11.39 2.11 -3.01
CA ILE A 243 -10.13 1.93 -3.76
C ILE A 243 -9.03 2.80 -3.17
N GLY A 244 -7.78 2.45 -3.41
CA GLY A 244 -6.68 3.32 -3.09
C GLY A 244 -5.33 2.71 -3.41
N GLY A 245 -4.31 3.52 -3.17
CA GLY A 245 -2.96 3.30 -3.64
C GLY A 245 -2.19 4.60 -3.55
N LYS A 246 -0.96 4.67 -4.06
CA LYS A 246 -0.22 3.55 -4.63
C LYS A 246 1.20 3.48 -4.12
N ASP A 247 1.80 2.29 -4.29
CA ASP A 247 3.15 1.92 -3.86
C ASP A 247 3.32 1.89 -2.32
N PHE A 248 3.59 0.73 -1.73
CA PHE A 248 3.74 0.60 -0.28
C PHE A 248 4.84 1.52 0.27
N LYS A 249 4.53 2.33 1.28
CA LYS A 249 5.51 3.22 1.91
C LYS A 249 6.38 2.48 2.92
N THR A 250 7.44 1.89 2.39
CA THR A 250 8.49 1.21 3.15
C THR A 250 9.85 1.88 2.97
N GLY A 251 10.84 1.41 3.74
CA GLY A 251 12.25 1.68 3.50
C GLY A 251 12.62 3.17 3.46
N GLN A 252 13.34 3.56 2.41
CA GLN A 252 13.90 4.90 2.25
C GLN A 252 12.83 6.00 2.11
N THR A 253 11.76 5.77 1.35
CA THR A 253 10.72 6.80 1.16
C THR A 253 10.01 7.11 2.47
N MET A 254 9.77 6.11 3.32
CA MET A 254 9.23 6.32 4.66
C MET A 254 10.11 7.30 5.46
N LEU A 255 11.44 7.12 5.45
CA LEU A 255 12.35 8.04 6.14
C LEU A 255 12.32 9.46 5.56
N LYS A 256 12.19 9.62 4.24
CA LYS A 256 12.02 10.95 3.62
C LYS A 256 10.77 11.66 4.13
N THR A 257 9.66 10.94 4.26
CA THR A 257 8.40 11.47 4.80
C THR A 257 8.44 11.78 6.30
N VAL A 258 9.54 11.47 6.99
CA VAL A 258 9.79 11.83 8.40
C VAL A 258 10.79 12.98 8.50
N LEU A 259 11.89 12.91 7.74
CA LEU A 259 12.98 13.88 7.78
C LEU A 259 12.63 15.20 7.08
N ALA A 260 11.97 15.15 5.91
CA ALA A 260 11.59 16.36 5.21
C ALA A 260 10.62 17.24 6.03
N PRO A 261 9.59 16.67 6.69
CA PRO A 261 8.76 17.46 7.62
C PRO A 261 9.54 18.03 8.79
N MET A 262 10.52 17.29 9.34
CA MET A 262 11.36 17.80 10.42
C MET A 262 12.15 19.05 9.98
N PHE A 263 12.73 19.05 8.77
CA PHE A 263 13.44 20.21 8.23
C PHE A 263 12.52 21.40 8.07
N LYS A 264 11.35 21.20 7.47
CA LYS A 264 10.33 22.23 7.32
C LYS A 264 9.83 22.74 8.67
N ALA A 265 9.51 21.86 9.62
CA ALA A 265 9.03 22.26 10.95
C ALA A 265 10.03 23.15 11.72
N ARG A 266 11.33 23.07 11.37
CA ARG A 266 12.40 23.89 11.96
C ARG A 266 12.93 24.97 11.03
N MET A 267 12.34 25.13 9.84
CA MET A 267 12.77 26.07 8.79
C MET A 267 14.27 25.91 8.46
N LEU A 268 14.74 24.67 8.41
CA LEU A 268 16.08 24.34 7.92
C LEU A 268 16.05 24.23 6.40
N GLY A 269 17.01 24.85 5.73
CA GLY A 269 17.16 24.77 4.28
C GLY A 269 17.80 23.47 3.84
N VAL A 270 17.50 23.03 2.62
CA VAL A 270 18.06 21.82 2.02
C VAL A 270 18.70 22.20 0.70
N ALA A 271 20.03 22.14 0.63
CA ALA A 271 20.78 22.41 -0.59
C ALA A 271 20.80 21.19 -1.52
N GLY A 272 20.90 19.99 -0.95
CA GLY A 272 21.00 18.76 -1.73
C GLY A 272 20.47 17.55 -0.98
N TRP A 273 19.81 16.64 -1.70
CA TRP A 273 19.41 15.33 -1.20
C TRP A 273 19.79 14.28 -2.24
N TYR A 274 20.80 13.48 -1.94
CA TYR A 274 21.20 12.36 -2.79
C TYR A 274 20.76 11.05 -2.14
N SER A 275 20.03 10.22 -2.88
CA SER A 275 19.52 8.93 -2.40
C SER A 275 19.98 7.81 -3.33
N THR A 276 20.59 6.77 -2.77
CA THR A 276 20.87 5.53 -3.49
C THR A 276 20.21 4.35 -2.80
N ASN A 277 19.84 3.33 -3.57
CA ASN A 277 19.33 2.07 -3.05
C ASN A 277 20.07 0.90 -3.71
N ILE A 278 20.31 -0.16 -2.94
CA ILE A 278 20.90 -1.41 -3.39
C ILE A 278 19.98 -2.55 -2.96
N LEU A 279 19.55 -3.40 -3.89
CA LEU A 279 18.69 -4.56 -3.62
C LEU A 279 18.92 -5.67 -4.67
N GLY A 280 18.64 -6.93 -4.30
CA GLY A 280 18.94 -8.11 -5.13
C GLY A 280 17.78 -9.10 -5.32
N ASN A 281 16.59 -8.78 -4.83
CA ASN A 281 15.38 -9.61 -5.01
C ASN A 281 14.73 -9.35 -6.39
N ARG A 282 13.60 -10.01 -6.66
CA ARG A 282 12.84 -9.87 -7.92
C ARG A 282 12.43 -8.43 -8.22
N ASP A 283 12.10 -7.64 -7.20
CA ASP A 283 11.77 -6.21 -7.38
C ASP A 283 12.98 -5.45 -7.93
N GLY A 284 14.18 -5.69 -7.38
CA GLY A 284 15.43 -5.15 -7.91
C GLY A 284 15.71 -5.54 -9.35
N GLU A 285 15.47 -6.81 -9.71
CA GLU A 285 15.66 -7.30 -11.07
C GLU A 285 14.71 -6.61 -12.06
N VAL A 286 13.43 -6.46 -11.71
CA VAL A 286 12.42 -5.77 -12.54
C VAL A 286 12.74 -4.28 -12.69
N LEU A 287 13.22 -3.62 -11.63
CA LEU A 287 13.56 -2.19 -11.63
C LEU A 287 14.86 -1.85 -12.36
N ASP A 288 15.66 -2.84 -12.74
CA ASP A 288 16.83 -2.66 -13.60
C ASP A 288 16.44 -2.54 -15.10
N ASP A 289 15.13 -2.64 -15.42
CA ASP A 289 14.58 -2.13 -16.69
C ASP A 289 14.28 -0.62 -16.62
N PRO A 290 14.78 0.21 -17.56
CA PRO A 290 14.60 1.67 -17.52
C PRO A 290 13.14 2.15 -17.53
N GLU A 291 12.20 1.43 -18.18
CA GLU A 291 10.81 1.85 -18.25
C GLU A 291 10.07 1.57 -16.94
N SER A 292 10.33 0.42 -16.31
CA SER A 292 9.87 0.12 -14.95
C SER A 292 10.49 1.06 -13.91
N PHE A 293 11.77 1.43 -14.08
CA PHE A 293 12.45 2.38 -13.21
C PHE A 293 11.80 3.76 -13.24
N LYS A 294 11.40 4.25 -14.41
CA LYS A 294 10.77 5.57 -14.56
C LYS A 294 9.52 5.73 -13.69
N THR A 295 8.66 4.70 -13.61
CA THR A 295 7.48 4.70 -12.72
C THR A 295 7.86 4.93 -11.25
N LYS A 296 8.99 4.35 -10.81
CA LYS A 296 9.50 4.47 -9.44
C LYS A 296 10.26 5.77 -9.19
N GLU A 297 10.90 6.32 -10.22
CA GLU A 297 11.62 7.58 -10.13
C GLU A 297 10.64 8.74 -9.91
N GLU A 298 9.59 8.84 -10.73
CA GLU A 298 8.53 9.86 -10.60
C GLU A 298 7.87 9.82 -9.20
N SER A 299 7.55 8.62 -8.69
CA SER A 299 6.93 8.46 -7.36
C SER A 299 7.84 8.90 -6.21
N LYS A 300 9.17 8.85 -6.40
CA LYS A 300 10.17 9.22 -5.37
C LYS A 300 10.61 10.68 -5.44
N LEU A 301 10.57 11.30 -6.62
CA LEU A 301 11.00 12.69 -6.79
C LEU A 301 9.96 13.68 -6.23
N GLY A 302 8.66 13.45 -6.48
CA GLY A 302 7.61 14.39 -6.06
C GLY A 302 7.43 14.56 -4.54
N VAL A 303 7.81 13.56 -3.74
CA VAL A 303 7.57 13.55 -2.27
C VAL A 303 8.19 14.77 -1.58
N LEU A 304 9.41 15.17 -1.96
CA LEU A 304 10.09 16.30 -1.30
C LEU A 304 9.46 17.64 -1.70
N GLU A 305 9.01 17.78 -2.95
CA GLU A 305 8.40 19.00 -3.45
C GLU A 305 7.09 19.31 -2.71
N TYR A 306 6.23 18.30 -2.53
CA TYR A 306 4.97 18.46 -1.77
C TYR A 306 5.20 18.81 -0.31
N ILE A 307 6.18 18.17 0.34
CA ILE A 307 6.47 18.42 1.75
C ILE A 307 7.12 19.79 1.93
N LEU A 308 8.23 20.06 1.25
CA LEU A 308 9.06 21.24 1.47
C LEU A 308 8.47 22.52 0.85
N GLN A 309 7.64 22.39 -0.19
CA GLN A 309 6.94 23.50 -0.86
C GLN A 309 7.87 24.64 -1.29
N PRO A 310 8.81 24.42 -2.24
CA PRO A 310 9.78 25.42 -2.68
C PRO A 310 9.18 26.75 -3.14
N GLN A 311 7.97 26.72 -3.69
CA GLN A 311 7.20 27.89 -4.09
C GLN A 311 6.77 28.78 -2.91
N LEU A 312 6.57 28.19 -1.72
CA LEU A 312 6.21 28.93 -0.50
C LEU A 312 7.44 29.32 0.33
N TYR A 313 8.53 28.55 0.22
CA TYR A 313 9.78 28.77 0.96
C TYR A 313 10.98 28.81 0.01
N PRO A 314 11.04 29.79 -0.91
CA PRO A 314 12.04 29.80 -1.97
C PRO A 314 13.47 29.93 -1.42
N ASP A 315 13.68 30.71 -0.36
CA ASP A 315 14.99 30.90 0.28
C ASP A 315 15.57 29.59 0.87
N LEU A 316 14.72 28.61 1.17
CA LEU A 316 15.13 27.36 1.79
C LEU A 316 15.27 26.22 0.78
N TYR A 317 14.43 26.19 -0.27
CA TYR A 317 14.26 24.99 -1.11
C TYR A 317 14.21 25.24 -2.62
N ALA A 318 14.15 26.48 -3.13
CA ALA A 318 14.03 26.72 -4.58
C ALA A 318 15.22 26.20 -5.41
N GLN A 319 16.39 26.12 -4.79
CA GLN A 319 17.63 25.63 -5.41
C GLN A 319 18.03 24.23 -4.93
N MET A 320 17.13 23.51 -4.27
CA MET A 320 17.41 22.16 -3.77
C MET A 320 17.71 21.21 -4.95
N TYR A 321 18.85 20.53 -4.90
CA TYR A 321 19.17 19.48 -5.85
C TYR A 321 18.78 18.10 -5.31
N HIS A 322 17.87 17.39 -5.97
CA HIS A 322 17.44 16.04 -5.57
C HIS A 322 17.84 14.99 -6.61
N LYS A 323 18.49 13.91 -6.15
CA LYS A 323 18.91 12.80 -7.01
C LYS A 323 18.56 11.45 -6.40
N VAL A 324 18.01 10.55 -7.22
CA VAL A 324 17.71 9.16 -6.83
C VAL A 324 18.44 8.18 -7.76
N ARG A 325 18.99 7.12 -7.17
CA ARG A 325 19.57 5.96 -7.84
C ARG A 325 19.07 4.67 -7.19
N ILE A 326 18.85 3.65 -8.01
CA ILE A 326 18.56 2.28 -7.58
C ILE A 326 19.51 1.38 -8.38
N ASN A 327 20.21 0.48 -7.70
CA ASN A 327 21.17 -0.42 -8.32
C ASN A 327 20.78 -1.85 -7.97
N TYR A 328 20.65 -2.69 -9.00
CA TYR A 328 20.46 -4.12 -8.79
C TYR A 328 21.79 -4.79 -8.42
N TYR A 329 21.82 -5.45 -7.27
CA TYR A 329 22.99 -6.15 -6.75
C TYR A 329 22.56 -7.50 -6.17
N PRO A 330 22.61 -8.57 -6.99
CA PRO A 330 22.03 -9.88 -6.66
C PRO A 330 22.41 -10.45 -5.28
N PRO A 331 23.66 -10.34 -4.78
CA PRO A 331 24.04 -10.93 -3.50
C PRO A 331 23.25 -10.43 -2.28
N ARG A 332 22.53 -9.31 -2.37
CA ARG A 332 21.75 -8.76 -1.25
C ARG A 332 20.39 -9.44 -1.05
N GLY A 333 19.82 -10.10 -2.05
CA GLY A 333 18.46 -10.63 -1.97
C GLY A 333 17.45 -9.57 -1.50
N ASP A 334 16.61 -9.90 -0.50
CA ASP A 334 15.64 -8.98 0.11
C ASP A 334 16.27 -7.96 1.09
N ASN A 335 17.57 -8.07 1.41
CA ASN A 335 18.27 -7.14 2.31
C ASN A 335 18.61 -5.84 1.57
N LYS A 336 17.62 -4.97 1.43
CA LYS A 336 17.76 -3.67 0.82
C LYS A 336 18.58 -2.71 1.69
N GLU A 337 19.45 -1.95 1.06
CA GLU A 337 20.17 -0.84 1.67
C GLU A 337 19.74 0.46 1.01
N GLY A 338 19.35 1.46 1.81
CA GLY A 338 19.07 2.81 1.36
C GLY A 338 20.03 3.79 2.02
N TRP A 339 20.81 4.51 1.21
CA TRP A 339 21.72 5.53 1.72
C TRP A 339 21.32 6.92 1.21
N ASP A 340 21.23 7.87 2.13
CA ASP A 340 20.91 9.26 1.85
C ASP A 340 22.02 10.19 2.37
N ASN A 341 22.50 11.07 1.50
CA ASN A 341 23.25 12.26 1.87
C ASN A 341 22.36 13.48 1.76
N ILE A 342 22.19 14.20 2.87
CA ILE A 342 21.32 15.37 2.94
C ILE A 342 22.18 16.56 3.37
N ASP A 343 22.41 17.48 2.44
CA ASP A 343 23.13 18.72 2.67
C ASP A 343 22.11 19.79 3.09
N ILE A 344 22.17 20.19 4.36
CA ILE A 344 21.24 21.15 4.96
C ILE A 344 21.97 22.44 5.34
N PHE A 345 21.23 23.51 5.59
CA PHE A 345 21.79 24.73 6.15
C PHE A 345 20.86 25.36 7.19
N GLY A 346 21.47 26.05 8.16
CA GLY A 346 20.77 26.65 9.29
C GLY A 346 21.02 28.15 9.39
N TRP A 347 21.08 28.64 10.63
CA TRP A 347 21.29 30.05 10.95
C TRP A 347 22.48 30.65 10.17
N ALA A 348 22.29 31.85 9.64
CA ALA A 348 23.28 32.55 8.81
C ALA A 348 23.78 31.76 7.58
N GLY A 349 23.02 30.76 7.10
CA GLY A 349 23.38 29.96 5.94
C GLY A 349 24.48 28.93 6.19
N TYR A 350 24.82 28.65 7.46
CA TYR A 350 25.89 27.70 7.77
C TYR A 350 25.53 26.28 7.32
N PRO A 351 26.38 25.63 6.49
CA PRO A 351 26.11 24.30 5.96
C PRO A 351 26.37 23.22 7.02
N MET A 352 25.56 22.17 6.97
CA MET A 352 25.67 20.96 7.77
C MET A 352 25.27 19.76 6.90
N GLN A 353 25.45 18.55 7.43
CA GLN A 353 25.13 17.34 6.69
C GLN A 353 24.50 16.28 7.59
N ILE A 354 23.51 15.57 7.05
CA ILE A 354 22.92 14.38 7.64
C ILE A 354 23.18 13.21 6.69
N LYS A 355 23.67 12.11 7.26
CA LYS A 355 23.79 10.82 6.56
C LYS A 355 22.78 9.86 7.16
N VAL A 356 22.04 9.18 6.30
CA VAL A 356 21.16 8.10 6.70
C VAL A 356 21.61 6.86 5.97
N ASP A 357 21.91 5.80 6.71
CA ASP A 357 22.13 4.48 6.17
C ASP A 357 21.10 3.53 6.76
N PHE A 358 20.22 3.00 5.92
CA PHE A 358 19.11 2.17 6.33
C PHE A 358 19.19 0.80 5.65
N LEU A 359 19.72 -0.16 6.40
CA LEU A 359 19.68 -1.58 6.07
C LEU A 359 18.33 -2.13 6.54
N CYS A 360 17.51 -2.55 5.60
CA CYS A 360 16.15 -3.00 5.85
C CYS A 360 15.81 -4.24 5.03
N ARG A 361 14.71 -4.91 5.39
CA ARG A 361 14.11 -5.98 4.61
C ARG A 361 12.78 -5.50 4.09
N ASP A 362 12.67 -5.33 2.78
CA ASP A 362 11.49 -4.69 2.18
C ASP A 362 10.23 -5.52 2.42
N SER A 363 10.32 -6.85 2.30
CA SER A 363 9.16 -7.73 2.51
C SER A 363 8.70 -7.76 3.97
N ILE A 364 9.63 -7.67 4.94
CA ILE A 364 9.30 -7.55 6.36
C ILE A 364 8.62 -6.22 6.67
N LEU A 365 9.02 -5.12 6.01
CA LEU A 365 8.35 -3.83 6.17
C LEU A 365 7.01 -3.77 5.43
N ALA A 366 6.84 -4.47 4.31
CA ALA A 366 5.64 -4.41 3.48
C ALA A 366 4.50 -5.32 3.98
N ALA A 367 4.82 -6.53 4.45
CA ALA A 367 3.83 -7.50 4.94
C ALA A 367 2.83 -6.93 5.98
N PRO A 368 3.24 -6.18 7.02
CA PRO A 368 2.28 -5.59 7.96
C PRO A 368 1.42 -4.48 7.33
N LEU A 369 1.91 -3.77 6.30
CA LEU A 369 1.10 -2.78 5.56
C LEU A 369 0.00 -3.51 4.78
N VAL A 370 0.28 -4.68 4.19
CA VAL A 370 -0.73 -5.51 3.51
C VAL A 370 -1.84 -5.93 4.48
N LEU A 371 -1.48 -6.39 5.68
CA LEU A 371 -2.44 -6.75 6.73
C LEU A 371 -3.33 -5.55 7.11
N ASP A 372 -2.71 -4.42 7.46
CA ASP A 372 -3.42 -3.22 7.87
C ASP A 372 -4.35 -2.71 6.75
N LEU A 373 -3.88 -2.69 5.51
CA LEU A 373 -4.66 -2.28 4.37
C LEU A 373 -5.85 -3.21 4.14
N ALA A 374 -5.66 -4.54 4.18
CA ALA A 374 -6.75 -5.49 4.04
C ALA A 374 -7.86 -5.26 5.09
N LEU A 375 -7.47 -5.07 6.36
CA LEU A 375 -8.40 -4.83 7.46
C LEU A 375 -9.09 -3.47 7.38
N PHE A 376 -8.36 -2.42 7.02
CA PHE A 376 -8.89 -1.06 6.96
C PHE A 376 -9.71 -0.77 5.70
N PHE A 377 -9.41 -1.40 4.56
CA PHE A 377 -10.28 -1.34 3.39
C PHE A 377 -11.61 -2.05 3.63
N ASP A 378 -11.59 -3.21 4.29
CA ASP A 378 -12.82 -3.88 4.76
C ASP A 378 -13.64 -2.99 5.70
N LEU A 379 -12.97 -2.38 6.71
CA LEU A 379 -13.61 -1.43 7.63
C LEU A 379 -14.22 -0.23 6.89
N GLY A 380 -13.47 0.38 5.98
CA GLY A 380 -13.92 1.53 5.19
C GLY A 380 -15.17 1.18 4.37
N GLN A 381 -15.14 0.03 3.68
CA GLN A 381 -16.27 -0.48 2.90
C GLN A 381 -17.52 -0.70 3.79
N ARG A 382 -17.36 -1.34 4.96
CA ARG A 382 -18.46 -1.57 5.92
C ARG A 382 -18.98 -0.29 6.56
N ALA A 383 -18.14 0.74 6.69
CA ALA A 383 -18.52 2.08 7.13
C ALA A 383 -19.17 2.94 6.01
N GLY A 384 -19.38 2.35 4.83
CA GLY A 384 -19.96 3.04 3.67
C GLY A 384 -19.05 4.10 3.06
N LEU A 385 -17.74 4.03 3.30
CA LEU A 385 -16.75 4.81 2.56
C LEU A 385 -16.51 4.14 1.20
N SER A 386 -16.38 4.95 0.16
CA SER A 386 -16.19 4.48 -1.21
C SER A 386 -15.32 5.44 -2.02
N GLY A 387 -14.88 5.00 -3.20
CA GLY A 387 -13.87 5.70 -3.97
C GLY A 387 -12.53 5.72 -3.23
N VAL A 388 -11.73 6.75 -3.51
CA VAL A 388 -10.37 6.91 -2.99
C VAL A 388 -10.34 7.01 -1.46
N GLN A 389 -9.67 6.05 -0.81
CA GLN A 389 -9.49 6.01 0.65
C GLN A 389 -8.29 6.86 1.10
N GLU A 390 -8.42 8.18 0.97
CA GLU A 390 -7.33 9.15 1.27
C GLU A 390 -6.91 9.19 2.76
N TRP A 391 -7.64 8.55 3.66
CA TRP A 391 -7.25 8.39 5.07
C TRP A 391 -6.20 7.28 5.28
N LEU A 392 -5.99 6.45 4.25
CA LEU A 392 -4.99 5.39 4.21
C LEU A 392 -3.67 5.82 3.55
N SER A 393 -3.52 7.10 3.21
CA SER A 393 -2.28 7.66 2.65
C SER A 393 -1.03 7.38 3.50
N PHE A 394 -1.21 7.13 4.79
CA PHE A 394 -0.17 6.67 5.71
C PHE A 394 0.59 5.44 5.17
N TYR A 395 -0.06 4.57 4.39
CA TYR A 395 0.51 3.32 3.88
C TYR A 395 1.16 3.44 2.49
N PHE A 396 0.99 4.57 1.79
CA PHE A 396 1.38 4.71 0.38
C PHE A 396 2.47 5.77 0.17
N LYS A 397 3.37 5.52 -0.79
CA LYS A 397 4.43 6.45 -1.22
C LYS A 397 3.84 7.58 -2.05
N SER A 398 2.91 7.25 -2.94
CA SER A 398 2.19 8.18 -3.83
C SER A 398 0.69 8.01 -3.60
N PRO A 399 0.15 8.53 -2.50
CA PRO A 399 -1.26 8.36 -2.18
C PRO A 399 -2.15 8.97 -3.26
N GLN A 400 -3.14 8.20 -3.72
CA GLN A 400 -4.16 8.65 -4.64
C GLN A 400 -5.02 9.73 -3.96
N THR A 401 -5.38 10.75 -4.73
CA THR A 401 -6.24 11.84 -4.28
C THR A 401 -7.43 11.99 -5.21
N VAL A 402 -8.47 12.67 -4.75
CA VAL A 402 -9.55 13.10 -5.63
C VAL A 402 -9.06 14.20 -6.58
N PRO A 403 -9.64 14.33 -7.79
CA PRO A 403 -9.23 15.36 -8.74
C PRO A 403 -9.19 16.77 -8.14
N GLY A 404 -8.08 17.49 -8.35
CA GLY A 404 -7.87 18.84 -7.87
C GLY A 404 -7.27 18.95 -6.46
N LEU A 405 -7.05 17.84 -5.76
CA LEU A 405 -6.39 17.80 -4.44
C LEU A 405 -4.94 17.30 -4.56
N TYR A 406 -4.01 17.97 -3.87
CA TYR A 406 -2.63 17.51 -3.80
C TYR A 406 -2.47 16.37 -2.76
N PRO A 407 -1.54 15.43 -2.96
CA PRO A 407 -1.25 14.39 -1.98
C PRO A 407 -0.52 14.94 -0.75
N GLU A 408 -1.06 14.67 0.44
CA GLU A 408 -0.32 14.87 1.69
C GLU A 408 0.73 13.77 1.83
N HIS A 409 1.98 14.12 2.13
CA HIS A 409 3.12 13.21 2.26
C HIS A 409 3.81 13.26 3.63
N ASP A 410 3.48 14.21 4.50
CA ASP A 410 3.97 14.25 5.87
C ASP A 410 3.41 13.05 6.66
N LEU A 411 4.30 12.16 7.10
CA LEU A 411 3.93 10.94 7.80
C LEU A 411 3.09 11.21 9.06
N PHE A 412 3.37 12.29 9.79
CA PHE A 412 2.70 12.61 11.04
C PHE A 412 1.31 13.20 10.81
N ILE A 413 1.13 13.99 9.76
CA ILE A 413 -0.20 14.47 9.33
C ILE A 413 -1.03 13.28 8.86
N GLN A 414 -0.47 12.40 8.03
CA GLN A 414 -1.14 11.18 7.58
C GLN A 414 -1.55 10.26 8.74
N HIS A 415 -0.67 10.05 9.72
CA HIS A 415 -0.98 9.25 10.90
C HIS A 415 -2.07 9.89 11.78
N THR A 416 -2.05 11.22 11.91
CA THR A 416 -3.11 11.97 12.62
C THR A 416 -4.44 11.84 11.88
N LYS A 417 -4.44 11.98 10.56
CA LYS A 417 -5.61 11.79 9.70
C LYS A 417 -6.20 10.40 9.88
N LEU A 418 -5.39 9.35 9.75
CA LEU A 418 -5.81 7.96 9.96
C LEU A 418 -6.49 7.80 11.33
N LYS A 419 -5.83 8.19 12.42
CA LYS A 419 -6.39 8.03 13.78
C LYS A 419 -7.65 8.88 13.99
N ASN A 420 -7.71 10.10 13.46
CA ASN A 420 -8.91 10.92 13.57
C ASN A 420 -10.07 10.37 12.73
N THR A 421 -9.81 9.74 11.58
CA THR A 421 -10.83 9.02 10.82
C THR A 421 -11.39 7.86 11.62
N LEU A 422 -10.56 7.07 12.31
CA LEU A 422 -11.03 5.99 13.19
C LEU A 422 -11.88 6.52 14.36
N ARG A 423 -11.47 7.64 15.00
CA ARG A 423 -12.27 8.28 16.06
C ARG A 423 -13.63 8.73 15.55
N TRP A 424 -13.64 9.44 14.42
CA TRP A 424 -14.86 9.91 13.78
C TRP A 424 -15.81 8.77 13.41
N MET A 425 -15.29 7.65 12.87
CA MET A 425 -16.08 6.46 12.59
C MET A 425 -16.78 5.91 13.84
N MET A 426 -16.10 5.95 14.99
CA MET A 426 -16.60 5.43 16.27
C MET A 426 -17.35 6.45 17.13
N GLY A 427 -17.61 7.67 16.61
CA GLY A 427 -18.31 8.72 17.37
C GLY A 427 -17.47 9.37 18.48
N GLU A 428 -16.16 9.22 18.43
CA GLU A 428 -15.22 9.84 19.37
C GLU A 428 -14.72 11.20 18.85
N ASP A 429 -14.39 12.10 19.77
CA ASP A 429 -13.87 13.42 19.41
C ASP A 429 -12.50 13.33 18.73
N MET A 430 -12.35 14.12 17.66
CA MET A 430 -11.06 14.26 16.99
C MET A 430 -10.04 14.97 17.90
N ILE A 431 -8.78 14.55 17.78
CA ILE A 431 -7.71 15.12 18.57
C ILE A 431 -7.06 16.28 17.81
N THR A 432 -7.15 17.49 18.39
CA THR A 432 -6.61 18.75 17.83
C THR A 432 -5.29 19.20 18.47
N HIS A 433 -4.91 18.61 19.61
CA HIS A 433 -3.69 18.94 20.38
C HIS A 433 -3.63 20.36 20.99
N LEU A 434 -4.73 21.13 21.02
CA LEU A 434 -4.75 22.52 21.53
C LEU A 434 -4.29 22.68 22.98
N GLY A 435 -4.59 21.72 23.86
CA GLY A 435 -4.13 21.73 25.26
C GLY A 435 -4.84 22.71 26.20
N GLN A 436 -5.70 23.59 25.68
CA GLN A 436 -6.54 24.49 26.47
C GLN A 436 -7.46 23.72 27.43
N ASP A 437 -7.86 22.50 27.06
CA ASP A 437 -8.73 21.64 27.88
C ASP A 437 -8.10 21.16 29.21
N TYR A 438 -6.81 21.43 29.43
CA TYR A 438 -6.08 21.13 30.67
C TYR A 438 -5.92 22.35 31.58
N LEU A 439 -6.18 23.55 31.07
CA LEU A 439 -6.04 24.78 31.84
C LEU A 439 -7.34 25.05 32.61
N PRO A 440 -7.27 25.59 33.84
CA PRO A 440 -8.46 26.04 34.55
C PRO A 440 -9.19 27.11 33.71
N PRO A 441 -10.53 27.17 33.76
CA PRO A 441 -11.28 28.19 33.04
C PRO A 441 -10.79 29.57 33.47
N SER A 442 -10.44 30.39 32.48
CA SER A 442 -9.94 31.76 32.63
C SER A 442 -10.99 32.71 33.19
#